data_AF-A0A3B3TCH8-F1
#
_entry.id   AF-A0A3B3TCH8-F1
#
_cell.length_a   1.000
_cell.length_b   1.000
_cell.length_c   1.000
_cell.angle_alpha   90.00
_cell.angle_beta   90.00
_cell.angle_gamma   90.00
#
_symmetry.space_group_name_H-M   'P 1'
#
loop_
_entity.id
_entity.type
_entity.pdbx_description
1 polymer ?
#
loop_
_entity_poly.entity_id
_entity_poly.type
_entity_poly.pdbx_seq_one_letter_code
_entity_poly.pdbx_strand_id
1 'polypeptide(L)'
;MSFWLTKAPSVELLRAGNWSFHTRGVTWLSPVPFPEPVKKLQQRLAKICNGVSRFRGQLADVKPTAQVLEKLNELMTEVESSIGTLKEEQCRGYEELCKAERICWLEICALEKKIEAWTLGVAAGPQDPPPSAKVRLVQALEDDLPPEVVELEIFLQRTGGRLGGWDQYDHHTFLKVWTKYSGRPAYRKEALLYLPGKAEEEMQQHEDWYQKLLSLQEKKKEAILRWKAKRQQEKEAQCQQQVKEEDATRQKKAGLEEAHRCRLEEERQEAAVHLEAWRTQRGLQEAKENQRKLQEEVLQRRQEKEERRKQIEVKMMVEAYIQQRKEQEELLVHEKEAQEHAEMEERRRCAARGIKQFQERDLQKLETKLQERQAKEDEEAERGRRLARLKEKVEGHVIHDPERISKSTKVWEERTKHVGPSGGGRVFHVFHRAVPAWRQDL
;
A
#
# COMPACT_ATOMS: atom_id res chain seq x y z
N MET A 1 14.52 7.96 -22.81
CA MET A 1 14.35 7.23 -21.53
C MET A 1 15.60 7.43 -20.70
N SER A 2 15.46 7.68 -19.40
CA SER A 2 16.56 7.81 -18.42
C SER A 2 17.23 9.19 -18.29
N PHE A 3 16.48 10.26 -17.98
CA PHE A 3 17.07 11.48 -17.35
C PHE A 3 16.09 12.29 -16.48
N TRP A 4 15.02 11.67 -15.99
CA TRP A 4 14.05 12.31 -15.06
C TRP A 4 13.80 11.48 -13.78
N LEU A 5 14.71 10.56 -13.43
CA LEU A 5 14.77 9.94 -12.10
C LEU A 5 15.94 10.56 -11.32
N THR A 6 15.73 11.73 -10.71
CA THR A 6 16.43 12.20 -9.47
C THR A 6 16.09 13.67 -9.21
N LYS A 7 14.85 13.93 -8.79
CA LYS A 7 14.45 14.99 -7.85
C LYS A 7 12.92 15.03 -7.82
N ALA A 8 12.35 14.09 -7.08
CA ALA A 8 11.00 14.25 -6.56
C ALA A 8 11.13 14.94 -5.20
N PRO A 9 10.66 16.20 -5.03
CA PRO A 9 10.16 16.62 -3.73
C PRO A 9 8.81 15.93 -3.53
N SER A 10 8.66 15.31 -2.37
CA SER A 10 7.50 14.54 -1.93
C SER A 10 6.16 15.19 -2.29
N VAL A 11 5.33 14.39 -2.94
CA VAL A 11 3.90 14.61 -3.14
C VAL A 11 3.19 14.42 -1.79
N GLU A 12 3.31 15.40 -0.89
CA GLU A 12 2.59 15.42 0.41
C GLU A 12 2.26 16.84 0.90
N LEU A 13 1.90 17.77 0.00
CA LEU A 13 1.46 19.13 0.38
C LEU A 13 0.19 19.60 -0.35
N LEU A 14 -0.69 18.65 -0.70
CA LEU A 14 -2.03 18.93 -1.26
C LEU A 14 -3.12 18.20 -0.45
N ARG A 15 -3.01 18.25 0.88
CA ARG A 15 -4.12 17.96 1.79
C ARG A 15 -4.26 19.11 2.79
N ALA A 16 -5.46 19.68 2.82
CA ALA A 16 -5.96 20.59 3.83
C ALA A 16 -5.19 21.92 4.00
N GLY A 17 -5.42 22.85 3.07
CA GLY A 17 -5.15 24.27 3.27
C GLY A 17 -6.42 25.04 2.95
N ASN A 18 -7.33 25.11 3.92
CA ASN A 18 -8.54 25.93 3.85
C ASN A 18 -8.09 27.40 3.80
N TRP A 19 -8.08 28.03 2.61
CA TRP A 19 -7.80 29.47 2.46
C TRP A 19 -8.98 30.27 3.02
N SER A 20 -9.05 30.31 4.35
CA SER A 20 -9.96 31.17 5.10
C SER A 20 -9.37 32.58 5.06
N PHE A 21 -9.90 33.43 4.19
CA PHE A 21 -9.63 34.87 4.24
C PHE A 21 -10.10 35.39 5.60
N HIS A 22 -9.16 35.58 6.52
CA HIS A 22 -9.40 36.23 7.80
C HIS A 22 -9.53 37.74 7.58
N THR A 23 -10.75 38.21 7.31
CA THR A 23 -11.11 39.62 7.42
C THR A 23 -11.24 39.98 8.91
N ARG A 24 -10.11 40.23 9.58
CA ARG A 24 -10.11 40.87 10.90
C ARG A 24 -9.69 42.32 10.77
N GLY A 25 -10.65 43.21 11.00
CA GLY A 25 -10.42 44.48 11.70
C GLY A 25 -10.21 45.71 10.84
N VAL A 26 -11.25 46.21 10.18
CA VAL A 26 -11.47 47.65 9.96
C VAL A 26 -12.97 47.90 9.89
N THR A 27 -13.60 48.17 11.04
CA THR A 27 -14.95 48.77 11.08
C THR A 27 -14.80 50.28 11.16
N TRP A 28 -14.71 50.93 10.00
CA TRP A 28 -15.02 52.34 9.85
C TRP A 28 -16.09 52.48 8.77
N LEU A 29 -17.16 53.18 9.15
CA LEU A 29 -18.29 53.71 8.40
C LEU A 29 -18.32 53.50 6.86
N SER A 30 -19.46 52.97 6.40
CA SER A 30 -19.93 52.77 5.02
C SER A 30 -19.34 51.59 4.23
N PRO A 31 -20.19 50.81 3.52
CA PRO A 31 -19.73 49.71 2.68
C PRO A 31 -18.99 50.28 1.47
N VAL A 32 -17.66 50.29 1.54
CA VAL A 32 -16.80 50.62 0.40
C VAL A 32 -17.12 49.62 -0.72
N PRO A 33 -17.55 50.08 -1.91
CA PRO A 33 -17.87 49.19 -3.01
C PRO A 33 -16.65 48.32 -3.34
N PHE A 34 -16.86 47.02 -3.51
CA PHE A 34 -15.84 46.05 -3.89
C PHE A 34 -14.93 46.65 -4.97
N PRO A 35 -13.62 46.84 -4.70
CA PRO A 35 -12.76 47.52 -5.64
C PRO A 35 -12.66 46.69 -6.93
N GLU A 36 -13.05 47.30 -8.06
CA GLU A 36 -12.87 46.85 -9.45
C GLU A 36 -11.63 45.95 -9.72
N PRO A 37 -10.43 46.26 -9.17
CA PRO A 37 -9.24 45.41 -9.27
C PRO A 37 -9.42 43.97 -8.78
N VAL A 38 -10.18 43.75 -7.71
CA VAL A 38 -10.36 42.41 -7.10
C VAL A 38 -11.21 41.52 -7.99
N LYS A 39 -12.25 42.07 -8.63
CA LYS A 39 -13.09 41.32 -9.59
C LYS A 39 -12.28 40.92 -10.83
N LYS A 40 -11.43 41.81 -11.35
CA LYS A 40 -10.53 41.53 -12.48
C LYS A 40 -9.51 40.43 -12.14
N LEU A 41 -8.95 40.44 -10.93
CA LEU A 41 -8.05 39.40 -10.44
C LEU A 41 -8.74 38.04 -10.32
N GLN A 42 -9.95 38.00 -9.75
CA GLN A 42 -10.76 36.78 -9.65
C GLN A 42 -11.09 36.19 -11.03
N GLN A 43 -11.44 37.02 -12.00
CA GLN A 43 -11.70 36.57 -13.39
C GLN A 43 -10.44 35.96 -14.04
N ARG A 44 -9.25 36.54 -13.81
CA ARG A 44 -7.99 36.00 -14.34
C ARG A 44 -7.59 34.68 -13.67
N LEU A 45 -7.75 34.58 -12.35
CA LEU A 45 -7.51 33.33 -11.62
C LEU A 45 -8.47 32.22 -12.08
N ALA A 46 -9.75 32.54 -12.30
CA ALA A 46 -10.72 31.59 -12.84
C ALA A 46 -10.32 31.07 -14.23
N LYS A 47 -9.77 31.93 -15.11
CA LYS A 47 -9.25 31.52 -16.42
C LYS A 47 -8.08 30.53 -16.28
N ILE A 48 -7.14 30.78 -15.37
CA ILE A 48 -6.00 29.88 -15.09
C ILE A 48 -6.50 28.54 -14.53
N CYS A 49 -7.40 28.56 -13.55
CA CYS A 49 -7.99 27.35 -12.97
C CYS A 49 -8.73 26.51 -14.03
N ASN A 50 -9.44 27.16 -14.95
CA ASN A 50 -10.10 26.48 -16.07
C ASN A 50 -9.07 25.88 -17.05
N GLY A 51 -7.97 26.58 -17.34
CA GLY A 51 -6.87 26.04 -18.16
C GLY A 51 -6.21 24.81 -17.53
N VAL A 52 -5.91 24.87 -16.22
CA VAL A 52 -5.37 23.71 -15.46
C VAL A 52 -6.35 22.55 -15.42
N SER A 53 -7.65 22.81 -15.29
CA SER A 53 -8.68 21.77 -15.31
C SER A 53 -8.78 21.08 -16.67
N ARG A 54 -8.66 21.85 -17.77
CA ARG A 54 -8.58 21.29 -19.13
C ARG A 54 -7.33 20.45 -19.33
N PHE A 55 -6.18 20.94 -18.89
CA PHE A 55 -4.91 20.22 -18.93
C PHE A 55 -5.00 18.88 -18.19
N ARG A 56 -5.58 18.89 -16.98
CA ARG A 56 -5.81 17.68 -16.17
C ARG A 56 -6.77 16.70 -16.84
N GLY A 57 -7.83 17.19 -17.48
CA GLY A 57 -8.77 16.35 -18.24
C GLY A 57 -8.11 15.64 -19.41
N GLN A 58 -7.31 16.36 -20.20
CA GLN A 58 -6.57 15.77 -21.32
C GLN A 58 -5.48 14.78 -20.89
N LEU A 59 -4.94 14.93 -19.67
CA LEU A 59 -4.00 13.97 -19.07
C LEU A 59 -4.67 12.65 -18.66
N ALA A 60 -5.97 12.67 -18.33
CA ALA A 60 -6.72 11.50 -17.85
C ALA A 60 -7.26 10.63 -18.98
N ASP A 61 -7.53 11.20 -20.16
CA ASP A 61 -8.34 10.55 -21.20
C ASP A 61 -7.55 9.86 -22.34
N VAL A 62 -6.20 9.89 -22.39
CA VAL A 62 -5.52 9.59 -23.67
C VAL A 62 -4.27 8.70 -23.57
N LYS A 63 -4.20 7.70 -24.46
CA LYS A 63 -2.95 7.00 -24.83
C LYS A 63 -2.00 8.00 -25.53
N PRO A 64 -0.70 8.04 -25.18
CA PRO A 64 0.23 9.04 -25.72
C PRO A 64 0.33 8.93 -27.24
N THR A 65 -0.25 9.90 -27.95
CA THR A 65 -0.13 10.09 -29.39
C THR A 65 0.62 11.41 -29.60
N ALA A 66 1.53 11.50 -30.57
CA ALA A 66 2.37 12.69 -30.77
C ALA A 66 1.58 14.01 -30.84
N GLN A 67 0.45 14.03 -31.53
CA GLN A 67 -0.44 15.20 -31.64
C GLN A 67 -1.10 15.60 -30.31
N VAL A 68 -1.32 14.66 -29.40
CA VAL A 68 -1.92 14.93 -28.08
C VAL A 68 -0.87 15.51 -27.14
N LEU A 69 0.37 15.03 -27.23
CA LEU A 69 1.50 15.59 -26.47
C LEU A 69 1.81 17.03 -26.88
N GLU A 70 1.72 17.34 -28.18
CA GLU A 70 1.91 18.69 -28.71
C GLU A 70 0.84 19.67 -28.18
N LYS A 71 -0.44 19.30 -28.29
CA LYS A 71 -1.55 20.08 -27.71
C LYS A 71 -1.47 20.24 -26.19
N LEU A 72 -1.01 19.20 -25.50
CA LEU A 72 -0.82 19.24 -24.05
C LEU A 72 0.30 20.22 -23.67
N ASN A 73 1.40 20.24 -24.45
CA ASN A 73 2.50 21.18 -24.26
C ASN A 73 2.08 22.63 -24.57
N GLU A 74 1.27 22.85 -25.62
CA GLU A 74 0.65 24.15 -25.91
C GLU A 74 -0.21 24.64 -24.73
N LEU A 75 -1.06 23.79 -24.16
CA LEU A 75 -1.87 24.15 -23.00
C LEU A 75 -1.03 24.40 -21.73
N MET A 76 0.03 23.61 -21.52
CA MET A 76 0.96 23.83 -20.42
C MET A 76 1.62 25.20 -20.53
N THR A 77 2.18 25.52 -21.71
CA THR A 77 2.84 26.79 -21.98
C THR A 77 1.88 27.98 -21.91
N GLU A 78 0.62 27.82 -22.34
CA GLU A 78 -0.43 28.84 -22.20
C GLU A 78 -0.76 29.12 -20.73
N VAL A 79 -0.89 28.07 -19.91
CA VAL A 79 -1.13 28.19 -18.46
C VAL A 79 0.07 28.83 -17.76
N GLU A 80 1.29 28.39 -18.06
CA GLU A 80 2.52 28.94 -17.49
C GLU A 80 2.70 30.42 -17.87
N SER A 81 2.45 30.79 -19.13
CA SER A 81 2.47 32.18 -19.59
C SER A 81 1.39 33.02 -18.89
N SER A 82 0.18 32.48 -18.70
CA SER A 82 -0.91 33.15 -17.98
C SER A 82 -0.58 33.38 -16.51
N ILE A 83 0.10 32.43 -15.86
CA ILE A 83 0.59 32.57 -14.49
C ILE A 83 1.71 33.62 -14.41
N GLY A 84 2.67 33.56 -15.34
CA GLY A 84 3.78 34.51 -15.40
C GLY A 84 3.31 35.95 -15.57
N THR A 85 2.45 36.19 -16.56
CA THR A 85 1.86 37.52 -16.82
C THR A 85 1.04 38.04 -15.64
N LEU A 86 0.24 37.19 -14.99
CA LEU A 86 -0.52 37.58 -13.81
C LEU A 86 0.42 38.01 -12.67
N LYS A 87 1.48 37.25 -12.42
CA LYS A 87 2.46 37.55 -11.38
C LYS A 87 3.17 38.87 -11.65
N GLU A 88 3.62 39.10 -12.88
CA GLU A 88 4.28 40.35 -13.29
C GLU A 88 3.35 41.57 -13.15
N GLU A 89 2.09 41.44 -13.56
CA GLU A 89 1.11 42.51 -13.39
C GLU A 89 0.83 42.84 -11.92
N GLN A 90 0.72 41.82 -11.05
CA GLN A 90 0.55 42.04 -9.61
C GLN A 90 1.78 42.70 -8.97
N CYS A 91 3.00 42.25 -9.34
CA CYS A 91 4.24 42.88 -8.89
C CYS A 91 4.30 44.36 -9.31
N ARG A 92 4.01 44.66 -10.58
CA ARG A 92 3.97 46.04 -11.09
C ARG A 92 2.95 46.90 -10.36
N GLY A 93 1.74 46.39 -10.15
CA GLY A 93 0.68 47.10 -9.41
C GLY A 93 1.06 47.38 -7.96
N TYR A 94 1.68 46.42 -7.28
CA TYR A 94 2.20 46.61 -5.92
C TYR A 94 3.30 47.66 -5.87
N GLU A 95 4.25 47.64 -6.81
CA GLU A 95 5.30 48.66 -6.90
C GLU A 95 4.75 50.08 -7.12
N GLU A 96 3.73 50.22 -7.97
CA GLU A 96 3.04 51.50 -8.18
C GLU A 96 2.34 51.99 -6.91
N LEU A 97 1.65 51.10 -6.18
CA LEU A 97 1.02 51.43 -4.90
C LEU A 97 2.05 51.84 -3.84
N CYS A 98 3.17 51.12 -3.71
CA CYS A 98 4.24 51.50 -2.78
C CYS A 98 4.87 52.86 -3.13
N LYS A 99 5.00 53.19 -4.43
CA LYS A 99 5.46 54.51 -4.86
C LYS A 99 4.45 55.60 -4.47
N ALA A 100 3.16 55.37 -4.71
CA ALA A 100 2.09 56.30 -4.35
C ALA A 100 2.01 56.51 -2.82
N GLU A 101 2.10 55.43 -2.04
CA GLU A 101 2.13 55.48 -0.58
C GLU A 101 3.31 56.30 -0.08
N ARG A 102 4.51 56.09 -0.63
CA ARG A 102 5.70 56.88 -0.29
C ARG A 102 5.53 58.36 -0.62
N ILE A 103 4.91 58.69 -1.76
CA ILE A 103 4.61 60.09 -2.12
C ILE A 103 3.63 60.70 -1.12
N CYS A 104 2.53 60.02 -0.82
CA CYS A 104 1.54 60.49 0.17
C CYS A 104 2.18 60.70 1.55
N TRP A 105 3.06 59.79 1.97
CA TRP A 105 3.80 59.93 3.23
C TRP A 105 4.70 61.18 3.24
N LEU A 106 5.43 61.43 2.14
CA LEU A 106 6.26 62.64 2.00
C LEU A 106 5.41 63.91 2.03
N GLU A 107 4.23 63.90 1.42
CA GLU A 107 3.27 65.01 1.47
C GLU A 107 2.76 65.26 2.88
N ILE A 108 2.40 64.20 3.61
CA ILE A 108 1.99 64.28 5.02
C ILE A 108 3.12 64.91 5.85
N CYS A 109 4.35 64.42 5.73
CA CYS A 109 5.49 64.99 6.47
C CYS A 109 5.74 66.46 6.10
N ALA A 110 5.51 66.86 4.84
CA ALA A 110 5.63 68.25 4.44
C ALA A 110 4.51 69.12 5.05
N LEU A 111 3.30 68.59 5.16
CA LEU A 111 2.17 69.26 5.83
C LEU A 111 2.38 69.36 7.33
N GLU A 112 2.86 68.29 7.98
CA GLU A 112 3.22 68.28 9.40
C GLU A 112 4.25 69.38 9.70
N LYS A 113 5.32 69.48 8.91
CA LYS A 113 6.32 70.55 9.05
C LYS A 113 5.73 71.95 8.86
N LYS A 114 4.76 72.12 7.96
CA LYS A 114 4.05 73.41 7.79
C LYS A 114 3.22 73.75 9.02
N ILE A 115 2.52 72.77 9.59
CA ILE A 115 1.73 72.93 10.81
C ILE A 115 2.65 73.30 11.98
N GLU A 116 3.77 72.59 12.15
CA GLU A 116 4.77 72.90 13.17
C GLU A 116 5.32 74.33 13.02
N ALA A 117 5.66 74.74 11.79
CA ALA A 117 6.09 76.10 11.51
C ALA A 117 5.02 77.15 11.86
N TRP A 118 3.74 76.88 11.60
CA TRP A 118 2.63 77.75 12.03
C TRP A 118 2.52 77.82 13.56
N THR A 119 2.68 76.69 14.26
CA THR A 119 2.64 76.67 15.72
C THR A 119 3.81 77.42 16.36
N LEU A 120 4.99 77.38 15.75
CA LEU A 120 6.18 78.12 16.21
C LEU A 120 6.10 79.61 15.85
N GLY A 121 5.49 79.96 14.71
CA GLY A 121 5.23 81.34 14.30
C GLY A 121 4.25 82.09 15.22
N VAL A 122 3.40 81.36 15.95
CA VAL A 122 2.52 81.92 17.00
C VAL A 122 3.25 82.14 18.34
N ALA A 123 4.40 81.49 18.55
CA ALA A 123 5.23 81.63 19.76
C ALA A 123 6.27 82.77 19.68
N ALA A 124 6.60 83.26 18.48
CA ALA A 124 7.31 84.52 18.31
C ALA A 124 6.30 85.69 18.42
N GLY A 125 6.51 86.57 19.39
CA GLY A 125 5.53 87.56 19.85
C GLY A 125 4.99 88.56 18.81
N PRO A 126 3.91 89.29 19.17
CA PRO A 126 3.04 90.00 18.23
C PRO A 126 3.65 91.32 17.75
N GLN A 127 3.47 91.64 16.47
CA GLN A 127 3.24 93.03 16.09
C GLN A 127 1.75 93.34 16.25
N ASP A 128 1.45 94.45 16.91
CA ASP A 128 0.11 94.86 17.32
C ASP A 128 -0.90 94.88 16.15
N PRO A 129 -2.07 94.21 16.27
CA PRO A 129 -3.17 94.43 15.34
C PRO A 129 -3.98 95.68 15.72
N PRO A 130 -4.64 96.34 14.74
CA PRO A 130 -5.31 97.62 14.95
C PRO A 130 -6.52 97.54 15.91
N PRO A 131 -6.96 98.67 16.47
CA PRO A 131 -7.90 98.74 17.61
C PRO A 131 -9.26 98.07 17.38
N SER A 132 -9.64 97.85 16.13
CA SER A 132 -10.95 97.31 15.73
C SER A 132 -11.10 95.79 15.97
N ALA A 133 -10.01 95.05 16.18
CA ALA A 133 -10.06 93.60 16.40
C ALA A 133 -10.46 93.21 17.83
N LYS A 134 -10.27 94.11 18.82
CA LYS A 134 -10.54 93.83 20.23
C LYS A 134 -12.04 93.70 20.55
N VAL A 135 -12.90 94.38 19.79
CA VAL A 135 -14.37 94.33 19.97
C VAL A 135 -14.96 93.04 19.39
N ARG A 136 -14.34 92.44 18.36
CA ARG A 136 -14.80 91.16 17.76
C ARG A 136 -14.29 89.91 18.48
N LEU A 137 -13.19 90.00 19.22
CA LEU A 137 -12.64 88.86 19.97
C LEU A 137 -13.53 88.50 21.18
N VAL A 138 -14.22 89.47 21.77
CA VAL A 138 -15.09 89.26 22.94
C VAL A 138 -16.35 88.48 22.58
N GLN A 139 -16.95 88.75 21.40
CA GLN A 139 -18.15 88.03 20.93
C GLN A 139 -17.86 86.58 20.52
N ALA A 140 -16.63 86.27 20.11
CA ALA A 140 -16.23 84.90 19.74
C ALA A 140 -15.75 84.06 20.95
N LEU A 141 -15.50 84.68 22.11
CA LEU A 141 -15.12 83.99 23.35
C LEU A 141 -16.33 83.60 24.24
N GLU A 142 -17.54 84.04 23.91
CA GLU A 142 -18.74 83.79 24.71
C GLU A 142 -19.20 82.32 24.67
N ASP A 143 -18.83 81.54 23.64
CA ASP A 143 -19.34 80.18 23.44
C ASP A 143 -18.52 79.06 24.12
N ASP A 144 -17.24 79.29 24.46
CA ASP A 144 -16.34 78.24 24.97
C ASP A 144 -15.79 78.46 26.39
N LEU A 145 -16.06 79.61 27.01
CA LEU A 145 -15.56 79.91 28.36
C LEU A 145 -16.65 79.74 29.44
N PRO A 146 -16.29 79.23 30.64
CA PRO A 146 -17.25 79.13 31.74
C PRO A 146 -17.87 80.50 32.06
N PRO A 147 -19.18 80.56 32.37
CA PRO A 147 -19.90 81.80 32.60
C PRO A 147 -19.28 82.64 33.73
N GLU A 148 -18.63 82.00 34.70
CA GLU A 148 -17.92 82.67 35.79
C GLU A 148 -16.65 83.40 35.33
N VAL A 149 -16.01 82.95 34.25
CA VAL A 149 -14.84 83.62 33.65
C VAL A 149 -15.29 84.84 32.85
N VAL A 150 -16.42 84.73 32.16
CA VAL A 150 -17.04 85.82 31.40
C VAL A 150 -17.59 86.89 32.35
N GLU A 151 -18.23 86.51 33.47
CA GLU A 151 -18.70 87.45 34.50
C GLU A 151 -17.55 88.30 35.07
N LEU A 152 -16.38 87.71 35.33
CA LEU A 152 -15.21 88.44 35.83
C LEU A 152 -14.69 89.45 34.78
N GLU A 153 -14.63 89.06 33.51
CA GLU A 153 -14.16 89.92 32.43
C GLU A 153 -15.11 91.09 32.18
N ILE A 154 -16.43 90.83 32.15
CA ILE A 154 -17.46 91.86 32.04
C ILE A 154 -17.43 92.80 33.25
N PHE A 155 -17.23 92.27 34.46
CA PHE A 155 -17.11 93.07 35.68
C PHE A 155 -15.91 94.02 35.60
N LEU A 156 -14.73 93.50 35.25
CA LEU A 156 -13.51 94.31 35.08
C LEU A 156 -13.68 95.39 34.01
N GLN A 157 -14.32 95.09 32.88
CA GLN A 157 -14.57 96.08 31.83
C GLN A 157 -15.53 97.19 32.28
N ARG A 158 -16.53 96.88 33.10
CA ARG A 158 -17.51 97.86 33.61
C ARG A 158 -16.96 98.73 34.75
N THR A 159 -16.05 98.22 35.57
CA THR A 159 -15.57 98.90 36.79
C THR A 159 -14.20 99.58 36.64
N GLY A 160 -13.75 99.89 35.42
CA GLY A 160 -12.48 100.58 35.23
C GLY A 160 -11.23 99.68 35.35
N GLY A 161 -11.37 98.40 35.03
CA GLY A 161 -10.25 97.45 34.89
C GLY A 161 -9.76 96.88 36.23
N ARG A 162 -8.47 96.52 36.26
CA ARG A 162 -7.84 95.80 37.39
C ARG A 162 -7.70 96.63 38.66
N LEU A 163 -7.80 97.96 38.56
CA LEU A 163 -7.60 98.89 39.68
C LEU A 163 -8.92 99.53 40.15
N GLY A 164 -10.07 99.16 39.58
CA GLY A 164 -11.38 99.68 40.02
C GLY A 164 -11.59 101.16 39.70
N GLY A 165 -10.87 101.71 38.71
CA GLY A 165 -10.87 103.14 38.39
C GLY A 165 -10.00 104.01 39.32
N TRP A 166 -9.29 103.41 40.27
CA TRP A 166 -8.31 104.11 41.10
C TRP A 166 -6.93 104.17 40.44
N ASP A 167 -6.10 105.11 40.87
CA ASP A 167 -4.69 105.12 40.47
C ASP A 167 -3.91 103.99 41.18
N GLN A 168 -2.70 103.71 40.70
CA GLN A 168 -1.88 102.63 41.23
C GLN A 168 -1.41 102.88 42.67
N TYR A 169 -1.22 104.14 43.06
CA TYR A 169 -0.70 104.50 44.38
C TYR A 169 -1.78 104.36 45.44
N ASP A 170 -2.96 104.90 45.17
CA ASP A 170 -4.14 104.86 46.02
C ASP A 170 -4.60 103.42 46.21
N HIS A 171 -4.67 102.64 45.12
CA HIS A 171 -5.05 101.23 45.17
C HIS A 171 -4.07 100.39 46.00
N HIS A 172 -2.76 100.62 45.84
CA HIS A 172 -1.74 99.92 46.62
C HIS A 172 -1.77 100.28 48.10
N THR A 173 -2.00 101.55 48.40
CA THR A 173 -2.13 102.04 49.78
C THR A 173 -3.38 101.46 50.44
N PHE A 174 -4.50 101.40 49.72
CA PHE A 174 -5.71 100.69 50.15
C PHE A 174 -5.43 99.21 50.44
N LEU A 175 -4.78 98.48 49.53
CA LEU A 175 -4.49 97.05 49.73
C LEU A 175 -3.60 96.79 50.96
N LYS A 176 -2.62 97.65 51.22
CA LYS A 176 -1.75 97.54 52.41
C LYS A 176 -2.55 97.65 53.71
N VAL A 177 -3.41 98.66 53.81
CA VAL A 177 -4.26 98.88 54.99
C VAL A 177 -5.32 97.78 55.10
N TRP A 178 -5.94 97.40 53.99
CA TRP A 178 -6.92 96.31 53.91
C TRP A 178 -6.36 94.98 54.41
N THR A 179 -5.16 94.61 53.97
CA THR A 179 -4.48 93.37 54.38
C THR A 179 -4.14 93.39 55.87
N LYS A 180 -3.69 94.54 56.40
CA LYS A 180 -3.39 94.74 57.83
C LYS A 180 -4.61 94.52 58.72
N TYR A 181 -5.80 94.92 58.26
CA TYR A 181 -7.05 94.81 59.02
C TYR A 181 -7.88 93.57 58.66
N SER A 182 -7.42 92.76 57.71
CA SER A 182 -8.11 91.54 57.25
C SER A 182 -9.59 91.79 56.89
N GLY A 183 -9.88 92.95 56.30
CA GLY A 183 -11.24 93.34 55.90
C GLY A 183 -12.21 93.77 57.01
N ARG A 184 -11.71 94.12 58.20
CA ARG A 184 -12.55 94.68 59.27
C ARG A 184 -12.84 96.16 59.02
N PRO A 185 -14.08 96.65 59.24
CA PRO A 185 -14.49 98.03 58.89
C PRO A 185 -13.68 99.14 59.60
N ALA A 186 -12.95 98.80 60.67
CA ALA A 186 -11.98 99.69 61.30
C ALA A 186 -10.86 100.17 60.35
N TYR A 187 -10.62 99.48 59.23
CA TYR A 187 -9.64 99.87 58.22
C TYR A 187 -9.99 101.21 57.56
N ARG A 188 -11.28 101.57 57.44
CA ARG A 188 -11.74 102.79 56.73
C ARG A 188 -11.14 104.05 57.35
N LYS A 189 -11.14 104.13 58.67
CA LYS A 189 -10.60 105.26 59.44
C LYS A 189 -9.08 105.39 59.29
N GLU A 190 -8.36 104.26 59.18
CA GLU A 190 -6.92 104.29 58.99
C GLU A 190 -6.54 104.55 57.52
N ALA A 191 -7.31 104.04 56.56
CA ALA A 191 -7.08 104.27 55.13
C ALA A 191 -7.20 105.74 54.74
N LEU A 192 -8.17 106.46 55.34
CA LEU A 192 -8.35 107.91 55.12
C LEU A 192 -7.14 108.75 55.58
N LEU A 193 -6.32 108.26 56.51
CA LEU A 193 -5.10 108.95 56.94
C LEU A 193 -3.99 108.90 55.89
N TYR A 194 -3.97 107.84 55.08
CA TYR A 194 -2.97 107.61 54.04
C TYR A 194 -3.43 108.04 52.65
N LEU A 195 -4.72 108.35 52.48
CA LEU A 195 -5.34 108.77 51.21
C LEU A 195 -5.99 110.16 51.36
N PRO A 196 -5.18 111.23 51.44
CA PRO A 196 -5.71 112.58 51.53
C PRO A 196 -6.43 112.97 50.23
N GLY A 197 -7.74 113.20 50.31
CA GLY A 197 -8.57 113.63 49.18
C GLY A 197 -9.63 112.63 48.73
N LYS A 198 -9.72 111.45 49.36
CA LYS A 198 -10.80 110.50 49.12
C LYS A 198 -11.87 110.57 50.21
N ALA A 199 -13.13 110.42 49.83
CA ALA A 199 -14.25 110.40 50.76
C ALA A 199 -14.46 109.00 51.37
N GLU A 200 -15.14 108.92 52.53
CA GLU A 200 -15.48 107.64 53.16
C GLU A 200 -16.39 106.78 52.25
N GLU A 201 -17.27 107.44 51.48
CA GLU A 201 -18.14 106.80 50.49
C GLU A 201 -17.34 106.18 49.34
N GLU A 202 -16.27 106.84 48.86
CA GLU A 202 -15.39 106.30 47.82
C GLU A 202 -14.60 105.09 48.33
N MET A 203 -14.20 105.09 49.62
CA MET A 203 -13.57 103.93 50.26
C MET A 203 -14.51 102.75 50.33
N GLN A 204 -15.78 102.99 50.66
CA GLN A 204 -16.79 101.95 50.75
C GLN A 204 -17.11 101.35 49.38
N GLN A 205 -17.26 102.18 48.34
CA GLN A 205 -17.49 101.71 46.98
C GLN A 205 -16.32 100.84 46.46
N HIS A 206 -15.09 101.23 46.77
CA HIS A 206 -13.91 100.46 46.38
C HIS A 206 -13.72 99.18 47.19
N GLU A 207 -14.14 99.18 48.46
CA GLU A 207 -14.24 97.96 49.29
C GLU A 207 -15.23 96.97 48.70
N ASP A 208 -16.44 97.42 48.42
CA ASP A 208 -17.50 96.59 47.84
C ASP A 208 -17.06 96.03 46.48
N TRP A 209 -16.38 96.85 45.67
CA TRP A 209 -15.76 96.43 44.41
C TRP A 209 -14.68 95.36 44.63
N TYR A 210 -13.76 95.57 45.57
CA TYR A 210 -12.65 94.64 45.83
C TYR A 210 -13.13 93.30 46.38
N GLN A 211 -14.11 93.31 47.29
CA GLN A 211 -14.77 92.10 47.78
C GLN A 211 -15.48 91.36 46.63
N LYS A 212 -16.18 92.10 45.76
CA LYS A 212 -16.83 91.51 44.59
C LYS A 212 -15.80 90.91 43.62
N LEU A 213 -14.68 91.59 43.38
CA LEU A 213 -13.57 91.11 42.56
C LEU A 213 -13.01 89.79 43.09
N LEU A 214 -12.74 89.70 44.40
CA LEU A 214 -12.25 88.48 45.04
C LEU A 214 -13.25 87.33 44.87
N SER A 215 -14.55 87.59 45.07
CA SER A 215 -15.59 86.57 44.90
C SER A 215 -15.64 86.02 43.46
N LEU A 216 -15.46 86.89 42.46
CA LEU A 216 -15.46 86.50 41.04
C LEU A 216 -14.17 85.75 40.66
N GLN A 217 -13.03 86.16 41.21
CA GLN A 217 -11.77 85.43 41.02
C GLN A 217 -11.85 84.02 41.62
N GLU A 218 -12.47 83.86 42.78
CA GLU A 218 -12.64 82.54 43.39
C GLU A 218 -13.58 81.66 42.58
N LYS A 219 -14.74 82.19 42.16
CA LYS A 219 -15.65 81.49 41.24
C LYS A 219 -14.96 81.05 39.94
N LYS A 220 -14.10 81.89 39.38
CA LYS A 220 -13.27 81.54 38.20
C LYS A 220 -12.33 80.37 38.51
N LYS A 221 -11.63 80.38 39.64
CA LYS A 221 -10.75 79.26 40.03
C LYS A 221 -11.56 77.97 40.21
N GLU A 222 -12.68 78.03 40.91
CA GLU A 222 -13.57 76.89 41.11
C GLU A 222 -14.08 76.34 39.78
N ALA A 223 -14.52 77.21 38.86
CA ALA A 223 -14.97 76.79 37.53
C ALA A 223 -13.87 76.06 36.75
N ILE A 224 -12.63 76.56 36.80
CA ILE A 224 -11.48 75.90 36.17
C ILE A 224 -11.19 74.54 36.82
N LEU A 225 -11.24 74.43 38.14
CA LEU A 225 -11.03 73.17 38.86
C LEU A 225 -12.14 72.16 38.54
N ARG A 226 -13.41 72.59 38.54
CA ARG A 226 -14.57 71.78 38.13
C ARG A 226 -14.40 71.27 36.70
N TRP A 227 -14.01 72.15 35.77
CA TRP A 227 -13.76 71.77 34.38
C TRP A 227 -12.63 70.74 34.24
N LYS A 228 -11.50 70.95 34.93
CA LYS A 228 -10.37 70.00 34.93
C LYS A 228 -10.78 68.64 35.51
N ALA A 229 -11.49 68.63 36.64
CA ALA A 229 -11.97 67.40 37.28
C ALA A 229 -12.94 66.63 36.37
N LYS A 230 -13.90 67.33 35.76
CA LYS A 230 -14.83 66.73 34.81
C LYS A 230 -14.11 66.14 33.60
N ARG A 231 -13.15 66.88 33.02
CA ARG A 231 -12.34 66.39 31.89
C ARG A 231 -11.51 65.16 32.26
N GLN A 232 -10.97 65.10 33.47
CA GLN A 232 -10.22 63.95 33.94
C GLN A 232 -11.14 62.73 34.12
N GLN A 233 -12.31 62.93 34.72
CA GLN A 233 -13.31 61.86 34.89
C GLN A 233 -13.79 61.30 33.55
N GLU A 234 -14.03 62.16 32.54
CA GLU A 234 -14.40 61.74 31.19
C GLU A 234 -13.31 60.87 30.55
N LYS A 235 -12.03 61.25 30.69
CA LYS A 235 -10.89 60.46 30.19
C LYS A 235 -10.79 59.11 30.89
N GLU A 236 -10.95 59.08 32.20
CA GLU A 236 -10.93 57.83 32.98
C GLU A 236 -12.10 56.92 32.61
N ALA A 237 -13.30 57.47 32.42
CA ALA A 237 -14.46 56.72 31.96
C ALA A 237 -14.24 56.13 30.56
N GLN A 238 -13.66 56.92 29.64
CA GLN A 238 -13.32 56.45 28.29
C GLN A 238 -12.28 55.33 28.34
N CYS A 239 -11.22 55.48 29.13
CA CYS A 239 -10.20 54.44 29.32
C CYS A 239 -10.81 53.15 29.90
N GLN A 240 -11.65 53.28 30.94
CA GLN A 240 -12.33 52.12 31.54
C GLN A 240 -13.28 51.43 30.56
N GLN A 241 -13.97 52.18 29.70
CA GLN A 241 -14.82 51.60 28.65
C GLN A 241 -13.99 50.82 27.63
N GLN A 242 -12.86 51.38 27.18
CA GLN A 242 -11.95 50.70 26.24
C GLN A 242 -11.41 49.39 26.84
N VAL A 243 -10.94 49.41 28.09
CA VAL A 243 -10.44 48.20 28.77
C VAL A 243 -11.55 47.15 28.90
N LYS A 244 -12.77 47.54 29.28
CA LYS A 244 -13.92 46.61 29.38
C LYS A 244 -14.28 46.00 28.03
N GLU A 245 -14.25 46.80 26.96
CA GLU A 245 -14.52 46.31 25.61
C GLU A 245 -13.43 45.33 25.16
N GLU A 246 -12.15 45.67 25.37
CA GLU A 246 -11.03 44.78 25.09
C GLU A 246 -11.12 43.47 25.86
N ASP A 247 -11.38 43.50 27.17
CA ASP A 247 -11.54 42.30 27.99
C ASP A 247 -12.73 41.44 27.54
N ALA A 248 -13.86 42.06 27.20
CA ALA A 248 -15.00 41.34 26.64
C ALA A 248 -14.65 40.67 25.29
N THR A 249 -13.86 41.33 24.42
CA THR A 249 -13.39 40.69 23.19
C THR A 249 -12.40 39.56 23.45
N ARG A 250 -11.51 39.69 24.45
CA ARG A 250 -10.57 38.64 24.85
C ARG A 250 -11.31 37.41 25.39
N GLN A 251 -12.30 37.60 26.26
CA GLN A 251 -13.13 36.51 26.78
C GLN A 251 -13.91 35.80 25.69
N LYS A 252 -14.50 36.55 24.74
CA LYS A 252 -15.19 35.95 23.58
C LYS A 252 -14.24 35.12 22.72
N LYS A 253 -13.03 35.62 22.45
CA LYS A 253 -12.01 34.88 21.68
C LYS A 253 -11.58 33.60 22.41
N ALA A 254 -11.27 33.70 23.70
CA ALA A 254 -10.93 32.55 24.53
C ALA A 254 -12.04 31.50 24.52
N GLY A 255 -13.29 31.89 24.73
CA GLY A 255 -14.43 30.96 24.67
C GLY A 255 -14.60 30.27 23.31
N LEU A 256 -14.37 30.97 22.20
CA LEU A 256 -14.40 30.37 20.86
C LEU A 256 -13.25 29.37 20.65
N GLU A 257 -12.05 29.69 21.13
CA GLU A 257 -10.87 28.83 21.04
C GLU A 257 -11.04 27.57 21.91
N GLU A 258 -11.60 27.70 23.11
CA GLU A 258 -11.92 26.57 23.98
C GLU A 258 -13.00 25.67 23.37
N ALA A 259 -14.09 26.25 22.85
CA ALA A 259 -15.13 25.48 22.16
C ALA A 259 -14.59 24.75 20.92
N HIS A 260 -13.67 25.38 20.18
CA HIS A 260 -12.98 24.73 19.06
C HIS A 260 -12.09 23.58 19.53
N ARG A 261 -11.34 23.76 20.62
CA ARG A 261 -10.50 22.72 21.21
C ARG A 261 -11.32 21.52 21.68
N CYS A 262 -12.45 21.75 22.38
CA CYS A 262 -13.35 20.68 22.80
C CYS A 262 -13.89 19.88 21.62
N ARG A 263 -14.37 20.55 20.56
CA ARG A 263 -14.85 19.85 19.34
C ARG A 263 -13.77 18.97 18.69
N LEU A 264 -12.55 19.48 18.59
CA LEU A 264 -11.45 18.70 18.01
C LEU A 264 -11.10 17.47 18.88
N GLU A 265 -11.21 17.62 20.20
CA GLU A 265 -10.95 16.53 21.15
C GLU A 265 -12.06 15.46 21.11
N GLU A 266 -13.32 15.88 20.98
CA GLU A 266 -14.47 15.00 20.73
C GLU A 266 -14.30 14.21 19.43
N GLU A 267 -13.98 14.88 18.31
CA GLU A 267 -13.72 14.20 17.02
C GLU A 267 -12.58 13.17 17.11
N ARG A 268 -11.54 13.48 17.89
CA ARG A 268 -10.43 12.54 18.14
C ARG A 268 -10.88 11.33 18.94
N GLN A 269 -11.71 11.54 19.96
CA GLN A 269 -12.26 10.46 20.77
C GLN A 269 -13.19 9.56 19.93
N GLU A 270 -14.07 10.15 19.13
CA GLU A 270 -14.95 9.41 18.21
C GLU A 270 -14.13 8.59 17.20
N ALA A 271 -13.10 9.19 16.61
CA ALA A 271 -12.20 8.48 15.69
C ALA A 271 -11.45 7.32 16.38
N ALA A 272 -11.01 7.50 17.63
CA ALA A 272 -10.36 6.46 18.40
C ALA A 272 -11.32 5.30 18.70
N VAL A 273 -12.55 5.59 19.15
CA VAL A 273 -13.59 4.58 19.40
C VAL A 273 -13.93 3.82 18.12
N HIS A 274 -14.09 4.52 16.99
CA HIS A 274 -14.35 3.88 15.70
C HIS A 274 -13.19 2.96 15.29
N LEU A 275 -11.95 3.39 15.49
CA LEU A 275 -10.76 2.61 15.15
C LEU A 275 -10.60 1.37 16.04
N GLU A 276 -10.90 1.47 17.34
CA GLU A 276 -10.94 0.34 18.26
C GLU A 276 -12.05 -0.66 17.91
N ALA A 277 -13.25 -0.16 17.56
CA ALA A 277 -14.35 -1.00 17.09
C ALA A 277 -13.97 -1.76 15.81
N TRP A 278 -13.33 -1.07 14.85
CA TRP A 278 -12.83 -1.70 13.63
C TRP A 278 -11.74 -2.74 13.89
N ARG A 279 -10.77 -2.45 14.78
CA ARG A 279 -9.73 -3.42 15.18
C ARG A 279 -10.34 -4.66 15.82
N THR A 280 -11.31 -4.49 16.71
CA THR A 280 -12.01 -5.60 17.37
C THR A 280 -12.80 -6.43 16.36
N GLN A 281 -13.54 -5.77 15.46
CA GLN A 281 -14.30 -6.45 14.40
C GLN A 281 -13.39 -7.24 13.46
N ARG A 282 -12.27 -6.64 13.05
CA ARG A 282 -11.27 -7.28 12.20
C ARG A 282 -10.63 -8.48 12.90
N GLY A 283 -10.24 -8.34 14.17
CA GLY A 283 -9.71 -9.45 14.97
C GLY A 283 -10.72 -10.59 15.12
N LEU A 284 -12.01 -10.28 15.30
CA LEU A 284 -13.08 -11.28 15.34
C LEU A 284 -13.27 -11.99 13.99
N GLN A 285 -13.16 -11.27 12.87
CA GLN A 285 -13.23 -11.86 11.53
C GLN A 285 -12.04 -12.80 11.28
N GLU A 286 -10.82 -12.35 11.57
CA GLU A 286 -9.60 -13.15 11.43
C GLU A 286 -9.66 -14.39 12.33
N ALA A 287 -10.13 -14.27 13.58
CA ALA A 287 -10.32 -15.40 14.48
C ALA A 287 -11.34 -16.42 13.95
N LYS A 288 -12.47 -15.96 13.38
CA LYS A 288 -13.46 -16.83 12.74
C LYS A 288 -12.90 -17.53 11.51
N GLU A 289 -12.12 -16.82 10.68
CA GLU A 289 -11.48 -17.41 9.50
C GLU A 289 -10.45 -18.46 9.91
N ASN A 290 -9.61 -18.17 10.90
CA ASN A 290 -8.64 -19.13 11.45
C ASN A 290 -9.33 -20.36 12.05
N GLN A 291 -10.46 -20.16 12.75
CA GLN A 291 -11.25 -21.27 13.27
C GLN A 291 -11.83 -22.14 12.15
N ARG A 292 -12.30 -21.54 11.05
CA ARG A 292 -12.77 -22.28 9.87
C ARG A 292 -11.64 -23.08 9.21
N LYS A 293 -10.49 -22.45 8.98
CA LYS A 293 -9.29 -23.12 8.44
C LYS A 293 -8.88 -24.31 9.31
N LEU A 294 -8.88 -24.15 10.63
CA LEU A 294 -8.56 -25.24 11.55
C LEU A 294 -9.58 -26.37 11.47
N GLN A 295 -10.88 -26.06 11.36
CA GLN A 295 -11.92 -27.07 11.18
C GLN A 295 -11.76 -27.82 9.85
N GLU A 296 -11.49 -27.11 8.77
CA GLU A 296 -11.22 -27.70 7.44
C GLU A 296 -9.99 -28.59 7.46
N GLU A 297 -8.88 -28.15 8.08
CA GLU A 297 -7.66 -28.95 8.21
C GLU A 297 -7.91 -30.23 9.04
N VAL A 298 -8.68 -30.13 10.14
CA VAL A 298 -9.06 -31.30 10.94
C VAL A 298 -9.90 -32.29 10.12
N LEU A 299 -10.86 -31.79 9.31
CA LEU A 299 -11.68 -32.63 8.44
C LEU A 299 -10.83 -33.30 7.35
N GLN A 300 -9.93 -32.56 6.69
CA GLN A 300 -9.02 -33.12 5.69
C GLN A 300 -8.12 -34.20 6.29
N ARG A 301 -7.48 -33.92 7.44
CA ARG A 301 -6.66 -34.92 8.15
C ARG A 301 -7.47 -36.16 8.53
N ARG A 302 -8.76 -36.01 8.85
CA ARG A 302 -9.64 -37.15 9.15
C ARG A 302 -9.93 -37.96 7.87
N GLN A 303 -10.24 -37.30 6.77
CA GLN A 303 -10.48 -37.94 5.47
C GLN A 303 -9.23 -38.68 4.98
N GLU A 304 -8.06 -38.05 5.00
CA GLU A 304 -6.79 -38.70 4.64
C GLU A 304 -6.51 -39.95 5.48
N LYS A 305 -6.78 -39.88 6.80
CA LYS A 305 -6.64 -41.05 7.68
C LYS A 305 -7.60 -42.17 7.30
N GLU A 306 -8.83 -41.83 6.94
CA GLU A 306 -9.84 -42.80 6.51
C GLU A 306 -9.49 -43.41 5.15
N GLU A 307 -9.03 -42.61 4.19
CA GLU A 307 -8.55 -43.08 2.89
C GLU A 307 -7.32 -43.99 3.04
N ARG A 308 -6.35 -43.61 3.87
CA ARG A 308 -5.19 -44.47 4.19
C ARG A 308 -5.64 -45.80 4.80
N ARG A 309 -6.63 -45.79 5.70
CA ARG A 309 -7.21 -47.02 6.25
C ARG A 309 -7.82 -47.89 5.15
N LYS A 310 -8.63 -47.31 4.26
CA LYS A 310 -9.22 -48.02 3.11
C LYS A 310 -8.16 -48.56 2.16
N GLN A 311 -7.10 -47.81 1.88
CA GLN A 311 -5.99 -48.27 1.04
C GLN A 311 -5.27 -49.48 1.63
N ILE A 312 -5.02 -49.47 2.95
CA ILE A 312 -4.43 -50.62 3.65
C ILE A 312 -5.36 -51.83 3.60
N GLU A 313 -6.66 -51.64 3.82
CA GLU A 313 -7.65 -52.71 3.75
C GLU A 313 -7.73 -53.34 2.35
N VAL A 314 -7.79 -52.51 1.29
CA VAL A 314 -7.77 -52.99 -0.10
C VAL A 314 -6.46 -53.74 -0.41
N LYS A 315 -5.31 -53.22 0.04
CA LYS A 315 -4.03 -53.88 -0.15
C LYS A 315 -4.00 -55.25 0.51
N MET A 316 -4.48 -55.36 1.75
CA MET A 316 -4.61 -56.64 2.44
C MET A 316 -5.53 -57.62 1.69
N MET A 317 -6.65 -57.15 1.15
CA MET A 317 -7.57 -57.98 0.37
C MET A 317 -6.93 -58.49 -0.93
N VAL A 318 -6.19 -57.64 -1.64
CA VAL A 318 -5.45 -58.04 -2.85
C VAL A 318 -4.34 -59.03 -2.53
N GLU A 319 -3.58 -58.80 -1.45
CA GLU A 319 -2.55 -59.73 -1.00
C GLU A 319 -3.15 -61.09 -0.65
N ALA A 320 -4.26 -61.13 0.09
CA ALA A 320 -4.97 -62.37 0.40
C ALA A 320 -5.46 -63.11 -0.87
N TYR A 321 -6.00 -62.38 -1.86
CA TYR A 321 -6.42 -62.95 -3.13
C TYR A 321 -5.24 -63.52 -3.94
N ILE A 322 -4.10 -62.81 -3.97
CA ILE A 322 -2.88 -63.29 -4.63
C ILE A 322 -2.40 -64.58 -3.97
N GLN A 323 -2.38 -64.64 -2.62
CA GLN A 323 -1.98 -65.86 -1.91
C GLN A 323 -2.93 -67.02 -2.22
N GLN A 324 -4.24 -66.79 -2.17
CA GLN A 324 -5.23 -67.82 -2.51
C GLN A 324 -5.06 -68.33 -3.96
N ARG A 325 -4.79 -67.43 -4.92
CA ARG A 325 -4.54 -67.82 -6.32
C ARG A 325 -3.25 -68.64 -6.46
N LYS A 326 -2.19 -68.26 -5.75
CA LYS A 326 -0.94 -69.03 -5.71
C LYS A 326 -1.15 -70.43 -5.14
N GLU A 327 -1.85 -70.53 -3.99
CA GLU A 327 -2.19 -71.83 -3.39
C GLU A 327 -3.00 -72.71 -4.36
N GLN A 328 -3.98 -72.13 -5.08
CA GLN A 328 -4.73 -72.85 -6.10
C GLN A 328 -3.85 -73.31 -7.28
N GLU A 329 -2.94 -72.45 -7.76
CA GLU A 329 -2.01 -72.80 -8.83
C GLU A 329 -1.02 -73.89 -8.38
N GLU A 330 -0.48 -73.81 -7.17
CA GLU A 330 0.38 -74.84 -6.57
C GLU A 330 -0.35 -76.18 -6.45
N LEU A 331 -1.61 -76.17 -6.00
CA LEU A 331 -2.44 -77.38 -5.96
C LEU A 331 -2.64 -77.98 -7.35
N LEU A 332 -2.92 -77.16 -8.37
CA LEU A 332 -3.07 -77.63 -9.75
C LEU A 332 -1.77 -78.17 -10.34
N VAL A 333 -0.63 -77.53 -10.03
CA VAL A 333 0.70 -78.03 -10.43
C VAL A 333 0.96 -79.37 -9.77
N HIS A 334 0.74 -79.50 -8.46
CA HIS A 334 0.89 -80.76 -7.75
C HIS A 334 -0.03 -81.87 -8.29
N GLU A 335 -1.26 -81.54 -8.67
CA GLU A 335 -2.17 -82.51 -9.29
C GLU A 335 -1.63 -82.97 -10.66
N LYS A 336 -1.16 -82.04 -11.50
CA LYS A 336 -0.55 -82.37 -12.80
C LYS A 336 0.72 -83.20 -12.64
N GLU A 337 1.62 -82.81 -11.73
CA GLU A 337 2.83 -83.57 -11.42
C GLU A 337 2.48 -84.99 -10.95
N ALA A 338 1.45 -85.14 -10.11
CA ALA A 338 0.96 -86.45 -9.69
C ALA A 338 0.38 -87.26 -10.86
N GLN A 339 -0.35 -86.62 -11.78
CA GLN A 339 -0.88 -87.26 -12.99
C GLN A 339 0.23 -87.69 -13.95
N GLU A 340 1.19 -86.81 -14.25
CA GLU A 340 2.35 -87.12 -15.09
C GLU A 340 3.19 -88.23 -14.48
N HIS A 341 3.40 -88.20 -13.16
CA HIS A 341 4.10 -89.27 -12.46
C HIS A 341 3.34 -90.60 -12.56
N ALA A 342 2.01 -90.58 -12.40
CA ALA A 342 1.17 -91.76 -12.57
C ALA A 342 1.20 -92.30 -14.01
N GLU A 343 1.13 -91.43 -15.02
CA GLU A 343 1.23 -91.81 -16.43
C GLU A 343 2.62 -92.38 -16.76
N MET A 344 3.68 -91.75 -16.27
CA MET A 344 5.05 -92.24 -16.41
C MET A 344 5.22 -93.63 -15.79
N GLU A 345 4.65 -93.85 -14.61
CA GLU A 345 4.62 -95.17 -13.98
C GLU A 345 3.78 -96.18 -14.79
N GLU A 346 2.65 -95.78 -15.37
CA GLU A 346 1.87 -96.65 -16.25
C GLU A 346 2.63 -97.02 -17.52
N ARG A 347 3.26 -96.04 -18.19
CA ARG A 347 4.11 -96.25 -19.37
C ARG A 347 5.26 -97.20 -19.04
N ARG A 348 5.91 -97.05 -17.88
CA ARG A 348 6.93 -97.99 -17.37
C ARG A 348 6.36 -99.40 -17.20
N ARG A 349 5.17 -99.54 -16.62
CA ARG A 349 4.50 -100.84 -16.49
C ARG A 349 4.17 -101.46 -17.85
N CYS A 350 3.66 -100.69 -18.80
CA CYS A 350 3.39 -101.13 -20.17
C CYS A 350 4.67 -101.61 -20.87
N ALA A 351 5.76 -100.82 -20.79
CA ALA A 351 7.05 -101.19 -21.34
C ALA A 351 7.61 -102.47 -20.70
N ALA A 352 7.52 -102.60 -19.37
CA ALA A 352 7.93 -103.81 -18.65
C ALA A 352 7.11 -105.05 -19.09
N ARG A 353 5.80 -104.90 -19.32
CA ARG A 353 4.97 -105.97 -19.90
C ARG A 353 5.41 -106.33 -21.32
N GLY A 354 5.70 -105.33 -22.15
CA GLY A 354 6.21 -105.55 -23.51
C GLY A 354 7.54 -106.30 -23.52
N ILE A 355 8.49 -105.90 -22.66
CA ILE A 355 9.78 -106.61 -22.51
C ILE A 355 9.56 -108.06 -22.09
N LYS A 356 8.68 -108.32 -21.11
CA LYS A 356 8.34 -109.69 -20.69
C LYS A 356 7.80 -110.54 -21.84
N GLN A 357 6.91 -109.99 -22.67
CA GLN A 357 6.39 -110.69 -23.85
C GLN A 357 7.48 -110.99 -24.89
N PHE A 358 8.41 -110.04 -25.10
CA PHE A 358 9.57 -110.27 -25.98
C PHE A 358 10.47 -111.38 -25.44
N GLN A 359 10.79 -111.36 -24.15
CA GLN A 359 11.59 -112.39 -23.49
C GLN A 359 10.92 -113.77 -23.59
N GLU A 360 9.62 -113.85 -23.35
CA GLU A 360 8.84 -115.09 -23.46
C GLU A 360 8.85 -115.64 -24.89
N ARG A 361 8.62 -114.79 -25.89
CA ARG A 361 8.71 -115.19 -27.30
C ARG A 361 10.11 -115.64 -27.69
N ASP A 362 11.15 -114.97 -27.19
CA ASP A 362 12.53 -115.34 -27.49
C ASP A 362 12.91 -116.65 -26.78
N LEU A 363 12.41 -116.90 -25.57
CA LEU A 363 12.50 -118.20 -24.89
C LEU A 363 11.82 -119.30 -25.70
N GLN A 364 10.60 -119.09 -26.18
CA GLN A 364 9.89 -120.06 -27.04
C GLN A 364 10.67 -120.36 -28.33
N LYS A 365 11.28 -119.35 -28.95
CA LYS A 365 12.16 -119.55 -30.12
C LYS A 365 13.41 -120.34 -29.77
N LEU A 366 14.01 -120.09 -28.61
CA LEU A 366 15.16 -120.84 -28.13
C LEU A 366 14.79 -122.30 -27.85
N GLU A 367 13.65 -122.55 -27.21
CA GLU A 367 13.11 -123.90 -26.98
C GLU A 367 12.86 -124.64 -28.29
N THR A 368 12.24 -123.98 -29.28
CA THR A 368 12.02 -124.58 -30.61
C THR A 368 13.34 -124.93 -31.29
N LYS A 369 14.34 -124.04 -31.24
CA LYS A 369 15.69 -124.32 -31.77
C LYS A 369 16.39 -125.47 -31.04
N LEU A 370 16.18 -125.60 -29.73
CA LEU A 370 16.72 -126.70 -28.94
C LEU A 370 16.09 -128.02 -29.37
N GLN A 371 14.76 -128.06 -29.55
CA GLN A 371 14.04 -129.23 -30.06
C GLN A 371 14.48 -129.59 -31.48
N GLU A 372 14.66 -128.62 -32.37
CA GLU A 372 15.22 -128.86 -33.71
C GLU A 372 16.64 -129.43 -33.65
N ARG A 373 17.48 -128.94 -32.73
CA ARG A 373 18.82 -129.51 -32.50
C ARG A 373 18.76 -130.93 -31.98
N GLN A 374 17.91 -131.21 -31.00
CA GLN A 374 17.71 -132.56 -30.48
C GLN A 374 17.18 -133.51 -31.55
N ALA A 375 16.20 -133.07 -32.36
CA ALA A 375 15.71 -133.87 -33.48
C ALA A 375 16.80 -134.16 -34.52
N LYS A 376 17.69 -133.19 -34.81
CA LYS A 376 18.86 -133.42 -35.67
C LYS A 376 19.85 -134.41 -35.05
N GLU A 377 20.14 -134.27 -33.76
CA GLU A 377 20.99 -135.21 -33.03
C GLU A 377 20.39 -136.62 -33.01
N ASP A 378 19.07 -136.74 -32.83
CA ASP A 378 18.34 -138.01 -32.88
C ASP A 378 18.33 -138.61 -34.29
N GLU A 379 18.14 -137.80 -35.34
CA GLU A 379 18.29 -138.22 -36.73
C GLU A 379 19.71 -138.70 -37.01
N GLU A 380 20.73 -137.98 -36.54
CA GLU A 380 22.14 -138.38 -36.67
C GLU A 380 22.44 -139.65 -35.89
N ALA A 381 21.90 -139.79 -34.68
CA ALA A 381 21.99 -141.01 -33.88
C ALA A 381 21.25 -142.18 -34.56
N GLU A 382 20.12 -141.94 -35.22
CA GLU A 382 19.40 -142.97 -35.99
C GLU A 382 20.17 -143.35 -37.25
N ARG A 383 20.74 -142.38 -37.99
CA ARG A 383 21.67 -142.64 -39.10
C ARG A 383 22.87 -143.45 -38.60
N GLY A 384 23.42 -143.11 -37.43
CA GLY A 384 24.48 -143.86 -36.77
C GLY A 384 24.06 -145.30 -36.43
N ARG A 385 22.86 -145.51 -35.86
CA ARG A 385 22.30 -146.84 -35.60
C ARG A 385 22.08 -147.65 -36.89
N ARG A 386 21.60 -147.01 -37.96
CA ARG A 386 21.45 -147.66 -39.28
C ARG A 386 22.81 -148.08 -39.84
N LEU A 387 23.82 -147.21 -39.75
CA LEU A 387 25.20 -147.52 -40.14
C LEU A 387 25.81 -148.64 -39.28
N ALA A 388 25.54 -148.66 -37.97
CA ALA A 388 26.01 -149.71 -37.07
C ALA A 388 25.37 -151.08 -37.39
N ARG A 389 24.06 -151.13 -37.65
CA ARG A 389 23.37 -152.35 -38.11
C ARG A 389 23.87 -152.84 -39.47
N LEU A 390 24.28 -151.93 -40.35
CA LEU A 390 24.92 -152.26 -41.63
C LEU A 390 26.35 -152.80 -41.43
N LYS A 391 27.12 -152.26 -40.48
CA LYS A 391 28.44 -152.77 -40.12
C LYS A 391 28.39 -154.17 -39.49
N GLU A 392 27.45 -154.42 -38.57
CA GLU A 392 27.28 -155.72 -37.91
C GLU A 392 26.92 -156.85 -38.90
N LYS A 393 26.16 -156.55 -39.96
CA LYS A 393 25.79 -157.53 -41.01
C LYS A 393 26.90 -157.81 -42.04
N VAL A 394 28.02 -157.09 -42.00
CA VAL A 394 29.08 -157.15 -43.03
C VAL A 394 30.42 -157.65 -42.48
N GLU A 395 30.50 -158.06 -41.21
CA GLU A 395 31.65 -158.79 -40.69
C GLU A 395 31.55 -160.29 -41.00
N GLY A 396 31.64 -160.61 -42.29
CA GLY A 396 31.84 -161.95 -42.83
C GLY A 396 32.98 -161.93 -43.86
N HIS A 397 34.16 -162.42 -43.44
CA HIS A 397 35.32 -162.86 -44.24
C HIS A 397 35.50 -162.21 -45.64
N VAL A 398 36.29 -161.14 -45.71
CA VAL A 398 37.00 -160.75 -46.94
C VAL A 398 38.49 -160.78 -46.65
N ILE A 399 39.17 -161.77 -47.23
CA ILE A 399 40.64 -161.83 -47.31
C ILE A 399 41.05 -160.75 -48.31
N HIS A 400 41.66 -159.67 -47.82
CA HIS A 400 42.13 -158.60 -48.69
C HIS A 400 43.57 -158.87 -49.13
N ASP A 401 43.73 -159.28 -50.38
CA ASP A 401 44.99 -159.54 -51.08
C ASP A 401 45.75 -158.21 -51.32
N PRO A 402 46.97 -158.04 -50.76
CA PRO A 402 47.74 -156.79 -50.83
C PRO A 402 48.34 -156.48 -52.21
N GLU A 403 48.27 -157.39 -53.21
CA GLU A 403 48.87 -157.17 -54.54
C GLU A 403 47.88 -156.64 -55.61
N ARG A 404 46.65 -156.24 -55.23
CA ARG A 404 45.68 -155.68 -56.20
C ARG A 404 46.01 -154.25 -56.64
N ILE A 405 46.76 -153.48 -55.84
CA ILE A 405 47.06 -152.06 -56.13
C ILE A 405 48.00 -151.88 -57.33
N SER A 406 48.66 -152.96 -57.80
CA SER A 406 49.56 -152.94 -58.97
C SER A 406 48.92 -153.43 -60.28
N LYS A 407 47.60 -153.71 -60.32
CA LYS A 407 46.90 -154.16 -61.55
C LYS A 407 45.94 -153.08 -62.08
N SER A 408 46.06 -152.72 -63.37
CA SER A 408 45.20 -151.74 -64.04
C SER A 408 43.73 -152.19 -64.09
N THR A 409 42.80 -151.25 -63.89
CA THR A 409 41.36 -151.52 -63.85
C THR A 409 40.76 -151.44 -65.26
N LYS A 410 39.78 -152.33 -65.58
CA LYS A 410 39.16 -152.50 -66.91
C LYS A 410 38.68 -151.21 -67.60
N VAL A 411 38.30 -150.18 -66.85
CA VAL A 411 37.91 -148.86 -67.41
C VAL A 411 39.08 -148.14 -68.09
N TRP A 412 40.31 -148.38 -67.63
CA TRP A 412 41.52 -147.80 -68.20
C TRP A 412 41.97 -148.53 -69.48
N GLU A 413 41.68 -149.83 -69.60
CA GLU A 413 41.86 -150.63 -70.83
C GLU A 413 40.84 -150.26 -71.93
N GLU A 414 39.64 -149.79 -71.57
CA GLU A 414 38.65 -149.32 -72.53
C GLU A 414 38.92 -147.89 -73.05
N ARG A 415 39.61 -147.05 -72.26
CA ARG A 415 39.97 -145.67 -72.68
C ARG A 415 41.21 -145.59 -73.56
N THR A 416 41.98 -146.66 -73.72
CA THR A 416 43.25 -146.69 -74.48
C THR A 416 43.16 -147.38 -75.85
N LYS A 417 41.97 -147.78 -76.32
CA LYS A 417 41.76 -148.28 -77.70
C LYS A 417 41.24 -147.17 -78.62
N HIS A 418 42.04 -146.84 -79.64
CA HIS A 418 41.77 -145.86 -80.69
C HIS A 418 40.71 -146.34 -81.69
N VAL A 419 39.68 -145.54 -81.97
CA VAL A 419 38.90 -145.55 -83.23
C VAL A 419 38.68 -144.11 -83.68
N GLY A 420 38.98 -143.85 -84.96
CA GLY A 420 38.89 -142.55 -85.64
C GLY A 420 37.47 -142.18 -86.15
N PRO A 421 37.35 -141.33 -87.19
CA PRO A 421 36.80 -139.99 -87.06
C PRO A 421 35.45 -139.80 -87.77
N SER A 422 34.63 -138.86 -87.27
CA SER A 422 33.70 -137.96 -88.00
C SER A 422 32.41 -137.72 -87.19
N GLY A 423 31.97 -136.46 -87.15
CA GLY A 423 30.60 -136.10 -86.77
C GLY A 423 30.52 -135.26 -85.51
N GLY A 424 30.40 -133.94 -85.68
CA GLY A 424 30.32 -132.96 -84.60
C GLY A 424 28.94 -132.84 -83.93
N GLY A 425 28.88 -131.94 -82.94
CA GLY A 425 27.64 -131.40 -82.37
C GLY A 425 27.58 -131.46 -80.84
N ARG A 426 27.76 -130.31 -80.17
CA ARG A 426 26.77 -129.56 -79.32
C ARG A 426 26.36 -130.28 -78.01
N VAL A 427 26.20 -129.61 -76.86
CA VAL A 427 25.48 -128.36 -76.59
C VAL A 427 26.06 -127.62 -75.37
N PHE A 428 26.24 -126.31 -75.52
CA PHE A 428 26.37 -125.32 -74.45
C PHE A 428 25.06 -125.14 -73.68
N HIS A 429 25.09 -124.95 -72.35
CA HIS A 429 24.25 -123.93 -71.72
C HIS A 429 24.81 -123.43 -70.38
N VAL A 430 25.11 -122.13 -70.35
CA VAL A 430 25.41 -121.32 -69.17
C VAL A 430 24.09 -120.72 -68.66
N PHE A 431 23.94 -120.53 -67.35
CA PHE A 431 23.08 -119.47 -66.83
C PHE A 431 23.81 -118.67 -65.74
N HIS A 432 23.96 -117.36 -65.99
CA HIS A 432 24.24 -116.35 -64.98
C HIS A 432 22.97 -116.10 -64.16
N ARG A 433 23.08 -115.89 -62.84
CA ARG A 433 21.96 -115.46 -61.99
C ARG A 433 22.07 -113.99 -61.60
N ALA A 434 20.89 -113.36 -61.64
CA ALA A 434 20.59 -111.94 -61.67
C ALA A 434 20.89 -111.16 -60.39
N VAL A 435 21.14 -109.86 -60.56
CA VAL A 435 21.16 -108.85 -59.49
C VAL A 435 19.72 -108.54 -59.06
N PRO A 436 19.35 -108.69 -57.76
CA PRO A 436 18.02 -108.40 -57.25
C PRO A 436 17.62 -106.92 -57.33
N ALA A 437 16.34 -106.66 -57.62
CA ALA A 437 15.76 -105.35 -57.95
C ALA A 437 15.82 -104.27 -56.85
N TRP A 438 16.19 -104.59 -55.60
CA TRP A 438 16.28 -103.60 -54.50
C TRP A 438 17.68 -102.97 -54.35
N ARG A 439 18.63 -103.33 -55.21
CA ARG A 439 19.96 -102.68 -55.31
C ARG A 439 20.04 -101.63 -56.43
N GLN A 440 18.90 -101.11 -56.90
CA GLN A 440 18.88 -100.15 -58.02
C GLN A 440 18.94 -98.67 -57.61
N ASP A 441 18.85 -98.29 -56.33
CA ASP A 441 18.96 -96.87 -55.91
C ASP A 441 19.67 -96.68 -54.55
N LEU A 442 20.88 -97.24 -54.36
CA LEU A 442 21.80 -96.84 -53.27
C LEU A 442 23.10 -96.26 -53.83
#